data_AF-A0ABD1S6A6-F1
#
_entry.id   AF-A0ABD1S6A6-F1
#
_cell.length_a   1.000
_cell.length_b   1.000
_cell.length_c   1.000
_cell.angle_alpha   90.00
_cell.angle_beta   90.00
_cell.angle_gamma   90.00
#
_symmetry.space_group_name_H-M   'P 1'
#
loop_
_entity.id
_entity.type
_entity.pdbx_description
1 polymer ?
#
loop_
_entity_poly.entity_id
_entity_poly.type
_entity_poly.pdbx_seq_one_letter_code
_entity_poly.pdbx_strand_id
1 'polypeptide(L)'
;MPEAPKEQQKATDYSVAENNKKTLEFIEDVTAKADDVQKRVLAEIICRNAHVEYLKRHGLNGNIDRETFKKIMPVITYEDIQPDINRIANGDKSHILCSQPISEFLTSSGTSGGERKLMPTIDEELGRRSLLYSLLMPVMSQFVPGLDKGKGMYFLFIKSEAKTPGGLVARPVLTSYYKSSHFKERPYDPYTNYTSPNETILCPDSYQSMYSQMLCGLCQNNQVLRVGAVFASGFIRAIRFLEKHWSLLCNDIRTGTLNSQITDPSVREAVMKILKPDAKLADFIEQECSRQSWQGIIIRLWPNTKYIDVIVTGTMSQYIPNLDYYSNGLPLVCTMYASSECYFGVNLNPLCKPSEVSYTLIPTMAYFEFLPVHKSNGTSKSVPIPKSLNEKEHQELIDLVDVKLGQDYELVVTTYAGLYRYRVGDVLRVAGFKNSAPQFNFICRKNVVLSIDSDKTDEVELQNAVKNAVSHLMPFDAQLNEYTSCADTTTIPGHYVLYWELSLNGSTPIPPSVFEDCCLTIEESLNSVYRQGRVSDKSIGPLEIKIVEAGTFDKLMDYAISLGASINQYKTPRCVKFAPIIELLNFRVVSCYFSPKCPKWTPGHKQWNDMV
;
A
#
# COMPACT_ATOMS: atom_id res chain seq x y z
N MET A 1 -29.23 -13.04 -5.76
CA MET A 1 -28.45 -12.31 -4.73
C MET A 1 -28.41 -10.86 -5.16
N PRO A 2 -28.50 -9.89 -4.23
CA PRO A 2 -28.90 -8.55 -4.60
C PRO A 2 -27.88 -7.95 -5.57
N GLU A 3 -28.39 -7.23 -6.56
CA GLU A 3 -27.63 -6.23 -7.33
C GLU A 3 -26.75 -5.41 -6.36
N ALA A 4 -25.67 -4.78 -6.86
CA ALA A 4 -24.98 -3.76 -6.07
C ALA A 4 -26.05 -2.87 -5.40
N PRO A 5 -26.02 -2.68 -4.06
CA PRO A 5 -27.19 -2.16 -3.36
C PRO A 5 -27.58 -0.81 -3.97
N LYS A 6 -28.71 -0.82 -4.70
CA LYS A 6 -29.35 0.40 -5.20
C LYS A 6 -29.85 1.16 -3.97
N GLU A 7 -29.69 2.48 -4.03
CA GLU A 7 -29.86 3.46 -2.97
C GLU A 7 -30.90 3.15 -1.87
N GLN A 8 -30.47 3.48 -0.64
CA GLN A 8 -31.28 3.81 0.55
C GLN A 8 -32.36 2.80 0.97
N GLN A 9 -31.92 1.71 1.61
CA GLN A 9 -32.76 1.07 2.64
C GLN A 9 -32.77 1.96 3.88
N LYS A 10 -33.97 2.47 4.23
CA LYS A 10 -34.23 3.13 5.52
C LYS A 10 -33.72 2.24 6.66
N ALA A 11 -32.94 2.83 7.56
CA ALA A 11 -32.44 2.20 8.76
C ALA A 11 -33.61 1.60 9.55
N THR A 12 -33.72 0.27 9.51
CA THR A 12 -34.54 -0.50 10.44
C THR A 12 -33.64 -0.81 11.62
N ASP A 13 -34.14 -0.58 12.84
CA ASP A 13 -33.47 -0.80 14.12
C ASP A 13 -33.14 -2.29 14.34
N TYR A 14 -32.17 -2.82 13.59
CA TYR A 14 -31.56 -4.09 13.90
C TYR A 14 -30.53 -3.87 15.02
N SER A 15 -30.56 -4.72 16.05
CA SER A 15 -29.50 -4.73 17.05
C SER A 15 -28.15 -4.99 16.37
N VAL A 16 -27.08 -4.33 16.83
CA VAL A 16 -25.70 -4.50 16.31
C VAL A 16 -25.32 -5.98 16.20
N ALA A 17 -25.77 -6.80 17.16
CA ALA A 17 -25.55 -8.24 17.17
C ALA A 17 -26.20 -8.97 15.98
N GLU A 18 -27.41 -8.58 15.58
CA GLU A 18 -28.10 -9.18 14.43
C GLU A 18 -27.43 -8.80 13.11
N ASN A 19 -27.00 -7.55 12.97
CA ASN A 19 -26.22 -7.11 11.81
C ASN A 19 -24.89 -7.86 11.71
N ASN A 20 -24.17 -8.02 12.83
CA ASN A 20 -22.95 -8.82 12.86
C ASN A 20 -23.22 -10.27 12.44
N LYS A 21 -24.29 -10.88 12.96
CA LYS A 21 -24.68 -12.25 12.61
C LYS A 21 -24.95 -12.40 11.10
N LYS A 22 -25.75 -11.50 10.50
CA LYS A 22 -26.03 -11.51 9.05
C LYS A 22 -24.76 -11.38 8.22
N THR A 23 -23.83 -10.53 8.63
CA THR A 23 -22.56 -10.35 7.92
C THR A 23 -21.66 -11.59 8.01
N LEU A 24 -21.63 -12.25 9.18
CA LEU A 24 -20.89 -13.50 9.35
C LEU A 24 -21.53 -14.65 8.55
N GLU A 25 -22.87 -14.75 8.52
CA GLU A 25 -23.60 -15.69 7.67
C GLU A 25 -23.29 -15.48 6.19
N PHE A 26 -23.21 -14.22 5.73
CA PHE A 26 -22.77 -13.91 4.37
C PHE A 26 -21.38 -14.48 4.06
N ILE A 27 -20.41 -14.33 4.98
CA ILE A 27 -19.07 -14.91 4.81
C ILE A 27 -19.14 -16.44 4.71
N GLU A 28 -19.90 -17.10 5.59
CA GLU A 28 -20.09 -18.56 5.53
C GLU A 28 -20.69 -18.99 4.20
N ASP A 29 -21.75 -18.32 3.74
CA ASP A 29 -22.46 -18.63 2.50
C ASP A 29 -21.56 -18.52 1.26
N VAL A 30 -20.83 -17.41 1.13
CA VAL A 30 -19.99 -17.18 -0.06
C VAL A 30 -18.74 -18.03 -0.05
N THR A 31 -18.20 -18.37 1.13
CA THR A 31 -17.02 -19.24 1.25
C THR A 31 -17.36 -20.72 1.14
N ALA A 32 -18.58 -21.15 1.51
CA ALA A 32 -19.04 -22.52 1.33
C ALA A 32 -19.37 -22.88 -0.13
N LYS A 33 -19.74 -21.88 -0.95
CA LYS A 33 -20.11 -22.04 -2.37
C LYS A 33 -19.17 -21.27 -3.28
N ALA A 34 -17.87 -21.24 -2.97
CA ALA A 34 -16.93 -20.33 -3.60
C ALA A 34 -16.86 -20.52 -5.13
N ASP A 35 -16.86 -21.75 -5.63
CA ASP A 35 -16.82 -22.02 -7.07
C ASP A 35 -18.10 -21.57 -7.79
N ASP A 36 -19.26 -21.85 -7.23
CA ASP A 36 -20.56 -21.41 -7.78
C ASP A 36 -20.68 -19.89 -7.78
N VAL A 37 -20.15 -19.22 -6.75
CA VAL A 37 -20.06 -17.76 -6.71
C VAL A 37 -19.12 -17.26 -7.82
N GLN A 38 -17.93 -17.85 -7.99
CA GLN A 38 -16.98 -17.46 -9.04
C GLN A 38 -17.54 -17.66 -10.45
N LYS A 39 -18.23 -18.78 -10.73
CA LYS A 39 -18.96 -19.03 -11.98
C LYS A 39 -19.96 -17.90 -12.27
N ARG A 40 -20.78 -17.54 -11.26
CA ARG A 40 -21.80 -16.49 -11.39
C ARG A 40 -21.19 -15.11 -11.60
N VAL A 41 -20.15 -14.76 -10.86
CA VAL A 41 -19.43 -13.47 -11.00
C VAL A 41 -18.86 -13.34 -12.40
N LEU A 42 -18.17 -14.36 -12.92
CA LEU A 42 -17.62 -14.34 -14.28
C LEU A 42 -18.74 -14.19 -15.33
N ALA A 43 -19.80 -14.99 -15.21
CA ALA A 43 -20.94 -14.92 -16.13
C ALA A 43 -21.61 -13.54 -16.12
N GLU A 44 -21.75 -12.92 -14.94
CA GLU A 44 -22.28 -11.56 -14.80
C GLU A 44 -21.37 -10.53 -15.48
N ILE A 45 -20.06 -10.58 -15.23
CA ILE A 45 -19.08 -9.67 -15.84
C ILE A 45 -19.14 -9.78 -17.37
N ILE A 46 -19.07 -11.00 -17.91
CA ILE A 46 -19.10 -11.22 -19.37
C ILE A 46 -20.45 -10.80 -19.95
N CYS A 47 -21.57 -11.16 -19.31
CA CYS A 47 -22.90 -10.81 -19.82
C CYS A 47 -23.09 -9.28 -19.88
N ARG A 48 -22.67 -8.56 -18.84
CA ARG A 48 -22.77 -7.08 -18.80
C ARG A 48 -21.85 -6.43 -19.82
N ASN A 49 -20.69 -7.01 -20.08
CA ASN A 49 -19.68 -6.43 -20.97
C ASN A 49 -19.64 -7.09 -22.36
N ALA A 50 -20.61 -7.94 -22.73
CA ALA A 50 -20.55 -8.76 -23.94
C ALA A 50 -20.33 -7.96 -25.25
N HIS A 51 -20.72 -6.68 -25.26
CA HIS A 51 -20.63 -5.82 -26.43
C HIS A 51 -19.45 -4.85 -26.43
N VAL A 52 -18.62 -4.84 -25.39
CA VAL A 52 -17.48 -3.93 -25.29
C VAL A 52 -16.42 -4.28 -26.34
N GLU A 53 -15.67 -3.28 -26.78
CA GLU A 53 -14.67 -3.41 -27.84
C GLU A 53 -13.64 -4.49 -27.50
N TYR A 54 -13.16 -4.53 -26.26
CA TYR A 54 -12.11 -5.48 -25.84
C TYR A 54 -12.55 -6.95 -25.96
N LEU A 55 -13.75 -7.30 -25.48
CA LEU A 55 -14.25 -8.68 -25.60
C LEU A 55 -14.57 -9.08 -27.04
N LYS A 56 -15.03 -8.12 -27.87
CA LYS A 56 -15.23 -8.34 -29.31
C LYS A 56 -13.91 -8.53 -30.04
N ARG A 57 -12.88 -7.74 -29.71
CA ARG A 57 -11.52 -7.82 -30.29
C ARG A 57 -10.92 -9.22 -30.12
N HIS A 58 -11.19 -9.88 -29.00
CA HIS A 58 -10.73 -11.24 -28.73
C HIS A 58 -11.70 -12.34 -29.20
N GLY A 59 -12.88 -12.00 -29.72
CA GLY A 59 -13.81 -12.97 -30.30
C GLY A 59 -14.59 -13.79 -29.28
N LEU A 60 -14.76 -13.31 -28.04
CA LEU A 60 -15.54 -14.02 -27.01
C LEU A 60 -17.03 -14.15 -27.39
N ASN A 61 -17.54 -13.24 -28.22
CA ASN A 61 -18.86 -13.29 -28.86
C ASN A 61 -20.04 -13.54 -27.90
N GLY A 62 -19.96 -13.05 -26.66
CA GLY A 62 -21.01 -13.21 -25.65
C GLY A 62 -21.09 -14.60 -25.02
N ASN A 63 -20.12 -15.49 -25.26
CA ASN A 63 -20.02 -16.76 -24.55
C ASN A 63 -19.66 -16.51 -23.08
N ILE A 64 -20.59 -16.84 -22.17
CA ILE A 64 -20.46 -16.63 -20.73
C ILE A 64 -19.80 -17.80 -20.00
N ASP A 65 -19.44 -18.86 -20.72
CA ASP A 65 -18.88 -20.06 -20.12
C ASP A 65 -17.39 -19.89 -19.77
N ARG A 66 -17.01 -20.44 -18.60
CA ARG A 66 -15.67 -20.28 -18.03
C ARG A 66 -14.57 -20.87 -18.92
N GLU A 67 -14.82 -22.03 -19.53
CA GLU A 67 -13.84 -22.74 -20.35
C GLU A 67 -13.50 -21.97 -21.63
N THR A 68 -14.52 -21.44 -22.32
CA THR A 68 -14.35 -20.59 -23.50
C THR A 68 -13.67 -19.28 -23.12
N PHE A 69 -14.05 -18.67 -21.99
CA PHE A 69 -13.37 -17.49 -21.47
C PHE A 69 -11.87 -17.74 -21.28
N LYS A 70 -11.47 -18.82 -20.60
CA LYS A 70 -10.07 -19.19 -20.39
C LYS A 70 -9.32 -19.51 -21.68
N LYS A 71 -10.00 -20.10 -22.66
CA LYS A 71 -9.42 -20.46 -23.96
C LYS A 71 -9.18 -19.26 -24.86
N ILE A 72 -10.09 -18.28 -24.83
CA ILE A 72 -10.10 -17.14 -25.78
C ILE A 72 -9.38 -15.93 -25.20
N MET A 73 -9.62 -15.61 -23.93
CA MET A 73 -9.13 -14.37 -23.34
C MET A 73 -7.67 -14.51 -22.92
N PRO A 74 -6.77 -13.62 -23.37
CA PRO A 74 -5.37 -13.67 -22.99
C PRO A 74 -5.19 -13.26 -21.53
N VAL A 75 -4.11 -13.73 -20.93
CA VAL A 75 -3.65 -13.22 -19.63
C VAL A 75 -2.73 -12.04 -19.88
N ILE A 76 -3.03 -10.90 -19.26
CA ILE A 76 -2.42 -9.61 -19.62
C ILE A 76 -1.70 -8.94 -18.45
N THR A 77 -0.79 -8.02 -18.77
CA THR A 77 -0.25 -7.03 -17.84
C THR A 77 -0.84 -5.65 -18.13
N TYR A 78 -0.36 -4.61 -17.44
CA TYR A 78 -0.84 -3.24 -17.64
C TYR A 78 -0.48 -2.69 -19.01
N GLU A 79 0.69 -3.06 -19.51
CA GLU A 79 1.24 -2.60 -20.78
C GLU A 79 0.36 -3.04 -21.96
N ASP A 80 -0.27 -4.21 -21.88
CA ASP A 80 -1.13 -4.74 -22.94
C ASP A 80 -2.45 -3.96 -23.10
N ILE A 81 -2.96 -3.38 -22.01
CA ILE A 81 -4.20 -2.58 -22.00
C ILE A 81 -3.95 -1.07 -21.93
N GLN A 82 -2.70 -0.64 -21.83
CA GLN A 82 -2.34 0.77 -21.79
C GLN A 82 -2.92 1.58 -22.97
N PRO A 83 -2.97 1.06 -24.22
CA PRO A 83 -3.62 1.77 -25.32
C PRO A 83 -5.11 2.05 -25.09
N ASP A 84 -5.85 1.07 -24.55
CA ASP A 84 -7.27 1.22 -24.24
C ASP A 84 -7.50 2.21 -23.09
N ILE A 85 -6.66 2.15 -22.05
CA ILE A 85 -6.68 3.09 -20.93
C ILE A 85 -6.40 4.53 -21.40
N ASN A 86 -5.42 4.73 -22.28
CA ASN A 86 -5.07 6.04 -22.80
C ASN A 86 -6.19 6.64 -23.65
N ARG A 87 -6.91 5.83 -24.44
CA ARG A 87 -8.10 6.29 -25.19
C ARG A 87 -9.18 6.82 -24.25
N ILE A 88 -9.51 6.06 -23.20
CA ILE A 88 -10.49 6.48 -22.20
C ILE A 88 -10.02 7.75 -21.47
N ALA A 89 -8.75 7.80 -21.05
CA ALA A 89 -8.17 8.97 -20.40
C ALA A 89 -8.18 10.22 -21.31
N ASN A 90 -8.10 10.05 -22.63
CA ASN A 90 -8.21 11.14 -23.60
C ASN A 90 -9.66 11.50 -23.99
N GLY A 91 -10.65 10.86 -23.36
CA GLY A 91 -12.06 11.22 -23.49
C GLY A 91 -12.88 10.36 -24.45
N ASP A 92 -12.35 9.21 -24.91
CA ASP A 92 -13.16 8.22 -25.63
C ASP A 92 -14.21 7.62 -24.68
N LYS A 93 -15.49 7.95 -24.93
CA LYS A 93 -16.64 7.50 -24.14
C LYS A 93 -17.29 6.22 -24.68
N SER A 94 -16.73 5.62 -25.72
CA SER A 94 -17.23 4.34 -26.23
C SER A 94 -16.99 3.22 -25.22
N HIS A 95 -17.76 2.13 -25.34
CA HIS A 95 -17.65 0.97 -24.47
C HIS A 95 -16.41 0.14 -24.80
N ILE A 96 -15.22 0.60 -24.41
CA ILE A 96 -13.95 -0.06 -24.71
C ILE A 96 -13.75 -1.28 -23.79
N LEU A 97 -13.68 -1.05 -22.48
CA LEU A 97 -13.41 -2.08 -21.46
C LEU A 97 -14.68 -2.51 -20.70
N CYS A 98 -15.61 -1.58 -20.48
CA CYS A 98 -16.82 -1.78 -19.68
C CYS A 98 -18.04 -1.19 -20.39
N SER A 99 -19.21 -1.79 -20.18
CA SER A 99 -20.49 -1.25 -20.66
C SER A 99 -20.96 -0.06 -19.83
N GLN A 100 -20.55 0.04 -18.57
CA GLN A 100 -20.77 1.23 -17.77
C GLN A 100 -19.68 2.28 -18.04
N PRO A 101 -20.02 3.59 -17.96
CA PRO A 101 -19.02 4.64 -18.04
C PRO A 101 -17.96 4.48 -16.95
N ILE A 102 -16.69 4.61 -17.33
CA ILE A 102 -15.60 4.73 -16.36
C ILE A 102 -15.78 6.05 -15.61
N SER A 103 -15.93 5.99 -14.29
CA SER A 103 -16.21 7.18 -13.48
C SER A 103 -14.94 7.91 -13.05
N GLU A 104 -13.87 7.17 -12.78
CA GLU A 104 -12.55 7.70 -12.48
C GLU A 104 -11.44 6.67 -12.74
N PHE A 105 -10.19 7.12 -12.66
CA PHE A 105 -9.02 6.25 -12.63
C PHE A 105 -8.42 6.19 -11.23
N LEU A 106 -8.35 4.99 -10.69
CA LEU A 106 -7.68 4.71 -9.43
C LEU A 106 -6.19 4.54 -9.68
N THR A 107 -5.39 5.44 -9.12
CA THR A 107 -3.94 5.45 -9.37
C THR A 107 -3.22 4.45 -8.45
N SER A 108 -2.74 3.36 -9.05
CA SER A 108 -2.01 2.31 -8.33
C SER A 108 -0.69 2.87 -7.75
N SER A 109 -0.20 2.22 -6.71
CA SER A 109 1.18 2.41 -6.24
C SER A 109 2.19 1.69 -7.13
N GLY A 110 1.77 0.68 -7.88
CA GLY A 110 2.60 0.11 -8.93
C GLY A 110 2.73 1.09 -10.11
N THR A 111 3.91 1.16 -10.69
CA THR A 111 4.23 2.05 -11.81
C THR A 111 4.45 1.28 -13.11
N SER A 112 4.26 1.94 -14.25
CA SER A 112 4.68 1.50 -15.58
C SER A 112 5.33 2.69 -16.27
N GLY A 113 6.56 2.53 -16.76
CA GLY A 113 7.31 3.64 -17.35
C GLY A 113 7.58 4.79 -16.36
N GLY A 114 7.64 4.50 -15.05
CA GLY A 114 7.88 5.49 -13.99
C GLY A 114 6.64 6.29 -13.55
N GLU A 115 5.48 6.06 -14.15
CA GLU A 115 4.22 6.72 -13.80
C GLU A 115 3.22 5.74 -13.15
N ARG A 116 2.30 6.26 -12.32
CA ARG A 116 1.29 5.43 -11.64
C ARG A 116 0.38 4.76 -12.68
N LYS A 117 0.14 3.47 -12.53
CA LYS A 117 -0.85 2.76 -13.37
C LYS A 117 -2.25 3.29 -13.10
N LEU A 118 -2.98 3.63 -14.16
CA LEU A 118 -4.36 4.11 -14.13
C LEU A 118 -5.34 2.93 -14.20
N MET A 119 -5.97 2.60 -13.09
CA MET A 119 -6.92 1.48 -13.01
C MET A 119 -8.34 2.00 -13.20
N PRO A 120 -9.07 1.58 -14.25
CA PRO A 120 -10.41 2.07 -14.49
C PRO A 120 -11.35 1.55 -13.39
N THR A 121 -12.27 2.39 -12.93
CA THR A 121 -13.35 1.97 -12.04
C THR A 121 -14.69 2.51 -12.54
N ILE A 122 -15.75 1.81 -12.13
CA ILE A 122 -17.14 2.23 -12.30
C ILE A 122 -17.73 2.54 -10.92
N ASP A 123 -18.83 3.29 -10.87
CA ASP A 123 -19.44 3.73 -9.60
C ASP A 123 -19.88 2.56 -8.71
N GLU A 124 -20.40 1.48 -9.31
CA GLU A 124 -20.86 0.30 -8.58
C GLU A 124 -19.75 -0.39 -7.75
N GLU A 125 -18.48 -0.23 -8.13
CA GLU A 125 -17.35 -0.80 -7.38
C GLU A 125 -17.20 -0.17 -5.98
N LEU A 126 -17.69 1.06 -5.76
CA LEU A 126 -17.73 1.63 -4.41
C LEU A 126 -18.66 0.85 -3.47
N GLY A 127 -19.76 0.30 -4.00
CA GLY A 127 -20.64 -0.59 -3.28
C GLY A 127 -19.93 -1.88 -2.84
N ARG A 128 -19.14 -2.49 -3.73
CA ARG A 128 -18.35 -3.69 -3.42
C ARG A 128 -17.25 -3.42 -2.41
N ARG A 129 -16.55 -2.29 -2.53
CA ARG A 129 -15.54 -1.85 -1.54
C ARG A 129 -16.16 -1.66 -0.16
N SER A 130 -17.32 -1.01 -0.11
CA SER A 130 -18.06 -0.80 1.15
C SER A 130 -18.55 -2.11 1.76
N LEU A 131 -18.97 -3.07 0.93
CA LEU A 131 -19.28 -4.43 1.38
C LEU A 131 -18.07 -5.08 2.05
N LEU A 132 -16.87 -5.01 1.44
CA LEU A 132 -15.68 -5.60 2.06
C LEU A 132 -15.35 -4.93 3.42
N TYR A 133 -15.46 -3.60 3.49
CA TYR A 133 -15.27 -2.87 4.75
C TYR A 133 -16.28 -3.26 5.82
N SER A 134 -17.54 -3.51 5.45
CA SER A 134 -18.58 -3.91 6.41
C SER A 134 -18.35 -5.30 7.02
N LEU A 135 -17.49 -6.13 6.40
CA LEU A 135 -17.12 -7.45 6.95
C LEU A 135 -16.15 -7.34 8.14
N LEU A 136 -15.33 -6.30 8.21
CA LEU A 136 -14.16 -6.26 9.09
C LEU A 136 -14.53 -6.27 10.58
N MET A 137 -15.48 -5.44 10.96
CA MET A 137 -15.87 -5.25 12.36
C MET A 137 -16.71 -6.40 12.90
N PRO A 138 -17.66 -6.97 12.14
CA PRO A 138 -18.31 -8.24 12.51
C PRO A 138 -17.30 -9.37 12.73
N VAL A 139 -16.30 -9.52 11.86
CA VAL A 139 -15.22 -10.51 12.06
C VAL A 139 -14.47 -10.22 13.35
N MET A 140 -14.00 -8.99 13.54
CA MET A 140 -13.28 -8.57 14.74
C MET A 140 -14.08 -8.75 16.04
N SER A 141 -15.40 -8.55 15.99
CA SER A 141 -16.27 -8.63 17.17
C SER A 141 -16.29 -10.02 17.82
N GLN A 142 -15.94 -11.07 17.07
CA GLN A 142 -15.77 -12.43 17.59
C GLN A 142 -14.54 -12.58 18.49
N PHE A 143 -13.54 -11.72 18.32
CA PHE A 143 -12.25 -11.80 19.01
C PHE A 143 -12.09 -10.73 20.08
N VAL A 144 -12.55 -9.51 19.79
CA VAL A 144 -12.41 -8.34 20.67
C VAL A 144 -13.78 -7.72 20.93
N PRO A 145 -14.46 -8.11 22.03
CA PRO A 145 -15.79 -7.60 22.33
C PRO A 145 -15.77 -6.13 22.79
N GLY A 146 -16.90 -5.44 22.64
CA GLY A 146 -17.12 -4.10 23.19
C GLY A 146 -16.43 -2.96 22.45
N LEU A 147 -15.99 -3.16 21.20
CA LEU A 147 -15.42 -2.10 20.37
C LEU A 147 -16.44 -1.03 19.95
N ASP A 148 -17.72 -1.38 19.98
CA ASP A 148 -18.89 -0.51 19.79
C ASP A 148 -19.06 0.52 20.92
N LYS A 149 -18.41 0.31 22.07
CA LYS A 149 -18.54 1.16 23.27
C LYS A 149 -17.53 2.30 23.34
N GLY A 150 -16.72 2.47 22.30
CA GLY A 150 -15.69 3.50 22.26
C GLY A 150 -15.39 3.95 20.84
N LYS A 151 -14.15 4.41 20.62
CA LYS A 151 -13.71 5.01 19.37
C LYS A 151 -12.47 4.30 18.81
N GLY A 152 -12.35 4.36 17.49
CA GLY A 152 -11.11 4.07 16.79
C GLY A 152 -10.32 5.35 16.51
N MET A 153 -9.04 5.41 16.90
CA MET A 153 -8.15 6.49 16.51
C MET A 153 -7.37 6.09 15.26
N TYR A 154 -7.85 6.51 14.10
CA TYR A 154 -7.24 6.21 12.81
C TYR A 154 -6.67 7.45 12.15
N PHE A 155 -5.41 7.37 11.74
CA PHE A 155 -4.74 8.40 10.94
C PHE A 155 -4.94 8.11 9.45
N LEU A 156 -5.91 8.80 8.85
CA LEU A 156 -6.32 8.60 7.46
C LEU A 156 -6.00 9.86 6.64
N PHE A 157 -5.47 9.68 5.43
CA PHE A 157 -5.01 10.80 4.61
C PHE A 157 -5.52 10.66 3.18
N ILE A 158 -6.03 11.76 2.63
CA ILE A 158 -6.14 11.92 1.19
C ILE A 158 -4.78 12.24 0.57
N LYS A 159 -4.63 11.97 -0.73
CA LYS A 159 -3.46 12.35 -1.53
C LYS A 159 -3.89 13.24 -2.69
N SER A 160 -2.91 13.78 -3.40
CA SER A 160 -3.12 14.60 -4.60
C SER A 160 -4.00 13.90 -5.64
N GLU A 161 -4.80 14.69 -6.34
CA GLU A 161 -5.62 14.26 -7.46
C GLU A 161 -5.19 15.00 -8.73
N ALA A 162 -5.50 14.43 -9.88
CA ALA A 162 -5.34 15.07 -11.18
C ALA A 162 -6.57 14.82 -12.04
N LYS A 163 -6.65 15.53 -13.17
CA LYS A 163 -7.61 15.25 -14.23
C LYS A 163 -6.87 14.76 -15.46
N THR A 164 -7.41 13.73 -16.08
CA THR A 164 -7.02 13.27 -17.41
C THR A 164 -7.40 14.31 -18.47
N PRO A 165 -6.83 14.27 -19.70
CA PRO A 165 -7.22 15.17 -20.78
C PRO A 165 -8.71 15.10 -21.14
N GLY A 166 -9.33 13.92 -21.00
CA GLY A 166 -10.76 13.70 -21.19
C GLY A 166 -11.64 14.18 -20.03
N GLY A 167 -11.04 14.73 -18.97
CA GLY A 167 -11.75 15.31 -17.81
C GLY A 167 -12.06 14.33 -16.67
N LEU A 168 -11.76 13.03 -16.81
CA LEU A 168 -11.89 12.04 -15.74
C LEU A 168 -10.89 12.32 -14.62
N VAL A 169 -11.30 12.13 -13.37
CA VAL A 169 -10.43 12.26 -12.20
C VAL A 169 -9.48 11.06 -12.13
N ALA A 170 -8.22 11.31 -11.78
CA ALA A 170 -7.22 10.30 -11.50
C ALA A 170 -6.65 10.52 -10.09
N ARG A 171 -6.87 9.56 -9.18
CA ARG A 171 -6.47 9.66 -7.76
C ARG A 171 -6.34 8.29 -7.09
N PRO A 172 -5.65 8.17 -5.93
CA PRO A 172 -5.54 6.90 -5.24
C PRO A 172 -6.89 6.39 -4.73
N VAL A 173 -7.07 5.05 -4.69
CA VAL A 173 -8.34 4.42 -4.29
C VAL A 173 -8.86 4.85 -2.92
N LEU A 174 -7.98 5.03 -1.95
CA LEU A 174 -8.38 5.51 -0.61
C LEU A 174 -8.84 6.96 -0.64
N THR A 175 -8.23 7.80 -1.48
CA THR A 175 -8.68 9.18 -1.67
C THR A 175 -10.07 9.23 -2.31
N SER A 176 -10.32 8.38 -3.32
CA SER A 176 -11.65 8.18 -3.90
C SER A 176 -12.66 7.74 -2.83
N TYR A 177 -12.31 6.72 -2.02
CA TYR A 177 -13.17 6.21 -0.96
C TYR A 177 -13.50 7.27 0.10
N TYR A 178 -12.51 7.97 0.66
CA TYR A 178 -12.73 8.99 1.68
C TYR A 178 -13.57 10.16 1.20
N LYS A 179 -13.48 10.50 -0.09
CA LYS A 179 -14.29 11.57 -0.70
C LYS A 179 -15.67 11.12 -1.16
N SER A 180 -15.94 9.81 -1.19
CA SER A 180 -17.24 9.26 -1.58
C SER A 180 -18.30 9.44 -0.49
N SER A 181 -19.58 9.38 -0.88
CA SER A 181 -20.70 9.37 0.05
C SER A 181 -20.65 8.17 1.01
N HIS A 182 -20.12 7.03 0.56
CA HIS A 182 -19.93 5.84 1.41
C HIS A 182 -19.05 6.08 2.64
N PHE A 183 -18.18 7.09 2.61
CA PHE A 183 -17.39 7.49 3.76
C PHE A 183 -17.94 8.77 4.41
N LYS A 184 -18.17 9.82 3.62
CA LYS A 184 -18.56 11.15 4.13
C LYS A 184 -19.94 11.15 4.77
N GLU A 185 -20.88 10.46 4.15
CA GLU A 185 -22.30 10.40 4.49
C GLU A 185 -22.67 9.00 5.02
N ARG A 186 -21.67 8.28 5.55
CA ARG A 186 -21.86 6.94 6.10
C ARG A 186 -22.95 6.97 7.18
N PRO A 187 -23.87 5.98 7.20
CA PRO A 187 -24.84 5.89 8.28
C PRO A 187 -24.13 5.72 9.62
N TYR A 188 -24.81 6.10 10.70
CA TYR A 188 -24.28 5.84 12.03
C TYR A 188 -24.04 4.35 12.21
N ASP A 189 -22.79 4.00 12.51
CA ASP A 189 -22.37 2.66 12.89
C ASP A 189 -21.44 2.83 14.10
N PRO A 190 -21.75 2.21 15.26
CA PRO A 190 -20.89 2.30 16.44
C PRO A 190 -19.46 1.82 16.18
N TYR A 191 -19.23 0.96 15.19
CA TYR A 191 -17.90 0.51 14.79
C TYR A 191 -17.17 1.46 13.82
N THR A 192 -17.81 2.50 13.28
CA THR A 192 -17.14 3.55 12.47
C THR A 192 -17.05 4.89 13.20
N ASN A 193 -17.20 4.85 14.53
CA ASN A 193 -17.01 5.99 15.42
C ASN A 193 -15.51 6.32 15.59
N TYR A 194 -15.00 7.20 14.73
CA TYR A 194 -13.60 7.61 14.73
C TYR A 194 -13.37 8.88 15.56
N THR A 195 -12.13 9.06 16.04
CA THR A 195 -11.72 10.30 16.70
C THR A 195 -11.58 11.46 15.70
N SER A 196 -11.11 11.15 14.48
CA SER A 196 -10.82 12.10 13.41
C SER A 196 -12.10 12.53 12.68
N PRO A 197 -12.48 13.83 12.68
CA PRO A 197 -13.55 14.35 11.84
C PRO A 197 -13.25 14.18 10.35
N ASN A 198 -14.30 14.07 9.51
CA ASN A 198 -14.14 13.90 8.07
C ASN A 198 -13.33 15.07 7.45
N GLU A 199 -13.55 16.30 7.91
CA GLU A 199 -12.87 17.50 7.44
C GLU A 199 -11.36 17.44 7.69
N THR A 200 -10.93 16.86 8.83
CA THR A 200 -9.51 16.68 9.15
C THR A 200 -8.83 15.65 8.24
N ILE A 201 -9.56 14.60 7.84
CA ILE A 201 -9.08 13.54 6.92
C ILE A 201 -9.03 14.06 5.48
N LEU A 202 -10.00 14.90 5.11
CA LEU A 202 -10.16 15.48 3.77
C LEU A 202 -9.33 16.76 3.56
N CYS A 203 -8.56 17.19 4.55
CA CYS A 203 -7.66 18.33 4.43
C CYS A 203 -6.52 17.99 3.43
N PRO A 204 -6.33 18.77 2.36
CA PRO A 204 -5.26 18.53 1.39
C PRO A 204 -3.86 18.76 1.94
N ASP A 205 -3.73 19.61 2.98
CA ASP A 205 -2.47 19.87 3.65
C ASP A 205 -2.18 18.74 4.65
N SER A 206 -1.16 17.93 4.34
CA SER A 206 -0.77 16.78 5.17
C SER A 206 -0.37 17.16 6.60
N TYR A 207 0.20 18.35 6.83
CA TYR A 207 0.58 18.82 8.16
C TYR A 207 -0.66 19.15 8.98
N GLN A 208 -1.58 19.93 8.39
CA GLN A 208 -2.82 20.31 9.06
C GLN A 208 -3.72 19.09 9.33
N SER A 209 -3.79 18.16 8.37
CA SER A 209 -4.48 16.89 8.53
C SER A 209 -3.91 16.07 9.68
N MET A 210 -2.58 15.87 9.73
CA MET A 210 -1.93 15.12 10.80
C MET A 210 -2.09 15.78 12.17
N TYR A 211 -1.86 17.09 12.25
CA TYR A 211 -1.95 17.86 13.49
C TYR A 211 -3.36 17.79 14.08
N SER A 212 -4.38 18.07 13.26
CA SER A 212 -5.77 18.07 13.71
C SER A 212 -6.27 16.68 14.11
N GLN A 213 -5.91 15.63 13.37
CA GLN A 213 -6.24 14.25 13.74
C GLN A 213 -5.59 13.83 15.06
N MET A 214 -4.30 14.18 15.26
CA MET A 214 -3.59 13.91 16.51
C MET A 214 -4.25 14.63 17.69
N LEU A 215 -4.58 15.92 17.52
CA LEU A 215 -5.24 16.71 18.55
C LEU A 215 -6.61 16.11 18.94
N CYS A 216 -7.44 15.75 17.96
CA CYS A 216 -8.71 15.08 18.22
C CYS A 216 -8.54 13.73 18.91
N GLY A 217 -7.50 12.97 18.57
CA GLY A 217 -7.15 11.70 19.22
C GLY A 217 -6.74 11.86 20.69
N LEU A 218 -5.97 12.90 21.00
CA LEU A 218 -5.56 13.23 22.37
C LEU A 218 -6.75 13.71 23.22
N CYS A 219 -7.58 14.63 22.71
CA CYS A 219 -8.78 15.13 23.40
C CYS A 219 -9.79 14.04 23.77
N GLN A 220 -9.77 12.90 23.07
CA GLN A 220 -10.72 11.80 23.23
C GLN A 220 -10.03 10.54 23.76
N ASN A 221 -8.85 10.66 24.37
CA ASN A 221 -7.96 9.54 24.65
C ASN A 221 -8.61 8.39 25.44
N ASN A 222 -9.43 8.71 26.43
CA ASN A 222 -10.12 7.72 27.28
C ASN A 222 -11.18 6.90 26.53
N GLN A 223 -11.66 7.37 25.38
CA GLN A 223 -12.63 6.66 24.55
C GLN A 223 -11.97 5.73 23.53
N VAL A 224 -10.65 5.82 23.34
CA VAL A 224 -9.92 5.09 22.29
C VAL A 224 -9.75 3.62 22.71
N LEU A 225 -10.32 2.72 21.90
CA LEU A 225 -10.23 1.27 22.10
C LEU A 225 -9.30 0.57 21.10
N ARG A 226 -8.96 1.25 20.01
CA ARG A 226 -8.06 0.77 18.96
C ARG A 226 -7.43 1.97 18.27
N VAL A 227 -6.19 1.81 17.86
CA VAL A 227 -5.41 2.83 17.15
C VAL A 227 -4.95 2.27 15.82
N GLY A 228 -4.71 3.11 14.82
CA GLY A 228 -4.26 2.56 13.54
C GLY A 228 -4.06 3.57 12.42
N ALA A 229 -3.67 3.02 11.29
CA ALA A 229 -3.60 3.66 9.99
C ALA A 229 -3.68 2.54 8.93
N VAL A 230 -3.77 2.88 7.65
CA VAL A 230 -3.77 1.83 6.60
C VAL A 230 -2.47 1.02 6.62
N PHE A 231 -1.32 1.69 6.71
CA PHE A 231 0.00 1.06 6.74
C PHE A 231 0.72 1.37 8.06
N ALA A 232 1.58 0.44 8.50
CA ALA A 232 2.44 0.62 9.66
C ALA A 232 3.29 1.90 9.58
N SER A 233 3.86 2.20 8.41
CA SER A 233 4.61 3.43 8.12
C SER A 233 3.82 4.69 8.45
N GLY A 234 2.53 4.73 8.08
CA GLY A 234 1.62 5.84 8.34
C GLY A 234 1.39 6.09 9.83
N PHE A 235 1.20 5.01 10.60
CA PHE A 235 0.99 5.11 12.04
C PHE A 235 2.28 5.52 12.78
N ILE A 236 3.42 4.97 12.38
CA ILE A 236 4.73 5.35 12.92
C ILE A 236 5.04 6.83 12.64
N ARG A 237 4.67 7.35 11.46
CA ARG A 237 4.77 8.78 11.15
C ARG A 237 3.91 9.63 12.08
N ALA A 238 2.72 9.17 12.45
CA ALA A 238 1.87 9.88 13.42
C ALA A 238 2.53 9.94 14.81
N ILE A 239 3.16 8.84 15.26
CA ILE A 239 3.90 8.82 16.55
C ILE A 239 5.06 9.81 16.51
N ARG A 240 5.85 9.84 15.43
CA ARG A 240 6.93 10.84 15.28
C ARG A 240 6.42 12.27 15.19
N PHE A 241 5.27 12.47 14.58
CA PHE A 241 4.63 13.77 14.57
C PHE A 241 4.34 14.22 16.00
N LEU A 242 3.80 13.33 16.84
CA LEU A 242 3.60 13.61 18.25
C LEU A 242 4.92 13.91 18.98
N GLU A 243 5.97 13.10 18.78
CA GLU A 243 7.30 13.35 19.36
C GLU A 243 7.82 14.76 19.07
N LYS A 244 7.58 15.27 17.86
CA LYS A 244 8.05 16.60 17.43
C LYS A 244 7.12 17.74 17.88
N HIS A 245 5.82 17.49 17.98
CA HIS A 245 4.80 18.55 18.10
C HIS A 245 3.98 18.50 19.39
N TRP A 246 4.27 17.58 20.33
CA TRP A 246 3.47 17.42 21.55
C TRP A 246 3.35 18.71 22.37
N SER A 247 4.36 19.57 22.40
CA SER A 247 4.32 20.82 23.17
C SER A 247 3.27 21.80 22.62
N LEU A 248 3.15 21.90 21.29
CA LEU A 248 2.11 22.69 20.62
C LEU A 248 0.72 22.09 20.87
N LEU A 249 0.60 20.77 20.76
CA LEU A 249 -0.65 20.05 21.01
C LEU A 249 -1.12 20.22 22.46
N CYS A 250 -0.20 20.14 23.44
CA CYS A 250 -0.51 20.37 24.85
C CYS A 250 -0.95 21.80 25.10
N ASN A 251 -0.31 22.79 24.47
CA ASN A 251 -0.73 24.18 24.56
C ASN A 251 -2.17 24.38 24.05
N ASP A 252 -2.49 23.82 22.88
CA ASP A 252 -3.84 23.91 22.30
C ASP A 252 -4.91 23.28 23.21
N ILE A 253 -4.61 22.10 23.80
CA ILE A 253 -5.49 21.44 24.77
C ILE A 253 -5.64 22.30 26.03
N ARG A 254 -4.55 22.85 26.54
CA ARG A 254 -4.55 23.66 27.77
C ARG A 254 -5.37 24.93 27.63
N THR A 255 -5.23 25.65 26.51
CA THR A 255 -5.94 26.92 26.29
C THR A 255 -7.30 26.73 25.63
N GLY A 256 -7.56 25.57 25.02
CA GLY A 256 -8.75 25.32 24.18
C GLY A 256 -8.74 26.14 22.89
N THR A 257 -7.57 26.61 22.43
CA THR A 257 -7.42 27.41 21.22
C THR A 257 -6.54 26.68 20.21
N LEU A 258 -7.02 26.49 19.00
CA LEU A 258 -6.27 25.81 17.95
C LEU A 258 -5.14 26.66 17.38
N ASN A 259 -3.95 26.08 17.27
CA ASN A 259 -2.73 26.65 16.70
C ASN A 259 -2.99 27.43 15.40
N SER A 260 -2.35 28.60 15.25
CA SER A 260 -2.52 29.48 14.09
C SER A 260 -1.94 28.94 12.79
N GLN A 261 -1.06 27.93 12.85
CA GLN A 261 -0.57 27.21 11.66
C GLN A 261 -1.67 26.38 10.98
N ILE A 262 -2.76 26.08 11.69
CA ILE A 262 -3.93 25.42 11.11
C ILE A 262 -4.81 26.49 10.48
N THR A 263 -4.61 26.74 9.19
CA THR A 263 -5.26 27.83 8.44
C THR A 263 -6.54 27.38 7.74
N ASP A 264 -6.72 26.08 7.50
CA ASP A 264 -7.90 25.55 6.81
C ASP A 264 -9.18 25.75 7.64
N PRO A 265 -10.16 26.54 7.15
CA PRO A 265 -11.33 26.91 7.94
C PRO A 265 -12.22 25.71 8.30
N SER A 266 -12.34 24.72 7.41
CA SER A 266 -13.16 23.53 7.65
C SER A 266 -12.52 22.64 8.73
N VAL A 267 -11.20 22.50 8.71
CA VAL A 267 -10.44 21.82 9.77
C VAL A 267 -10.63 22.53 11.10
N ARG A 268 -10.46 23.87 11.13
CA ARG A 268 -10.63 24.65 12.37
C ARG A 268 -12.03 24.47 12.95
N GLU A 269 -13.07 24.60 12.13
CA GLU A 269 -14.46 24.43 12.59
C GLU A 269 -14.70 23.02 13.16
N ALA A 270 -14.21 21.98 12.49
CA ALA A 270 -14.39 20.60 12.92
C ALA A 270 -13.66 20.31 14.25
N VAL A 271 -12.42 20.78 14.40
CA VAL A 271 -11.63 20.59 15.63
C VAL A 271 -12.23 21.35 16.81
N MET A 272 -12.72 22.58 16.60
CA MET A 272 -13.31 23.38 17.68
C MET A 272 -14.62 22.80 18.24
N LYS A 273 -15.27 21.85 17.54
CA LYS A 273 -16.39 21.07 18.09
C LYS A 273 -15.94 20.07 19.16
N ILE A 274 -14.65 19.70 19.18
CA ILE A 274 -14.06 18.71 20.08
C ILE A 274 -13.16 19.37 21.13
N LEU A 275 -12.31 20.29 20.71
CA LEU A 275 -11.31 20.96 21.54
C LEU A 275 -11.99 21.81 22.63
N LYS A 276 -11.63 21.55 23.88
CA LYS A 276 -12.04 22.34 25.05
C LYS A 276 -10.83 22.58 25.94
N PRO A 277 -10.76 23.71 26.68
CA PRO A 277 -9.68 23.93 27.62
C PRO A 277 -9.64 22.81 28.68
N ASP A 278 -8.54 22.06 28.72
CA ASP A 278 -8.31 20.98 29.68
C ASP A 278 -6.84 20.93 30.12
N ALA A 279 -6.51 21.73 31.15
CA ALA A 279 -5.16 21.76 31.70
C ALA A 279 -4.70 20.40 32.26
N LYS A 280 -5.62 19.60 32.82
CA LYS A 280 -5.27 18.30 33.40
C LYS A 280 -4.84 17.31 32.32
N LEU A 281 -5.57 17.28 31.21
CA LEU A 281 -5.20 16.45 30.06
C LEU A 281 -3.88 16.91 29.45
N ALA A 282 -3.68 18.23 29.29
CA ALA A 282 -2.44 18.78 28.77
C ALA A 282 -1.23 18.41 29.64
N ASP A 283 -1.33 18.57 30.96
CA ASP A 283 -0.25 18.23 31.91
C ASP A 283 0.05 16.73 31.91
N PHE A 284 -0.99 15.88 31.81
CA PHE A 284 -0.83 14.44 31.66
C PHE A 284 -0.05 14.06 30.38
N ILE A 285 -0.44 14.62 29.23
CA ILE A 285 0.24 14.34 27.95
C ILE A 285 1.69 14.84 28.00
N GLU A 286 1.92 16.04 28.54
CA GLU A 286 3.25 16.61 28.72
C GLU A 286 4.14 15.74 29.62
N GLN A 287 3.60 15.21 30.72
CA GLN A 287 4.31 14.29 31.61
C GLN A 287 4.71 12.98 30.91
N GLU A 288 3.87 12.46 30.01
CA GLU A 288 4.16 11.22 29.29
C GLU A 288 5.12 11.42 28.11
N CYS A 289 4.98 12.53 27.37
CA CYS A 289 5.80 12.86 26.19
C CYS A 289 7.19 13.41 26.54
N SER A 290 7.36 14.03 27.72
CA SER A 290 8.66 14.55 28.18
C SER A 290 9.62 13.48 28.71
N ARG A 291 9.17 12.22 28.81
CA ARG A 291 10.02 11.11 29.24
C ARG A 291 11.11 10.80 28.21
N GLN A 292 12.27 10.37 28.70
CA GLN A 292 13.39 9.95 27.85
C GLN A 292 13.03 8.75 26.96
N SER A 293 12.27 7.78 27.49
CA SER A 293 11.84 6.60 26.75
C SER A 293 10.37 6.70 26.32
N TRP A 294 10.16 6.45 25.03
CA TRP A 294 8.84 6.37 24.39
C TRP A 294 8.34 4.93 24.24
N GLN A 295 9.05 3.94 24.79
CA GLN A 295 8.60 2.56 24.80
C GLN A 295 7.22 2.46 25.47
N GLY A 296 6.20 1.94 24.80
CA GLY A 296 4.85 1.83 25.35
C GLY A 296 4.08 3.16 25.42
N ILE A 297 4.51 4.23 24.74
CA ILE A 297 3.82 5.52 24.75
C ILE A 297 2.34 5.40 24.35
N ILE A 298 1.98 4.47 23.45
CA ILE A 298 0.61 4.30 22.96
C ILE A 298 -0.31 3.92 24.12
N ILE A 299 0.04 2.90 24.91
CA ILE A 299 -0.79 2.45 26.04
C ILE A 299 -0.73 3.42 27.23
N ARG A 300 0.25 4.33 27.27
CA ARG A 300 0.26 5.39 28.29
C ARG A 300 -0.72 6.50 27.94
N LEU A 301 -0.68 7.01 26.70
CA LEU A 301 -1.56 8.09 26.26
C LEU A 301 -3.01 7.61 26.02
N TRP A 302 -3.17 6.40 25.48
CA TRP A 302 -4.45 5.76 25.16
C TRP A 302 -4.59 4.41 25.90
N PRO A 303 -4.83 4.43 27.22
CA PRO A 303 -4.75 3.23 28.07
C PRO A 303 -5.79 2.15 27.80
N ASN A 304 -6.89 2.49 27.12
CA ASN A 304 -7.93 1.54 26.77
C ASN A 304 -7.71 0.86 25.40
N THR A 305 -6.58 1.15 24.73
CA THR A 305 -6.25 0.57 23.43
C THR A 305 -6.06 -0.95 23.54
N LYS A 306 -6.82 -1.70 22.74
CA LYS A 306 -6.81 -3.16 22.73
C LYS A 306 -5.87 -3.76 21.68
N TYR A 307 -5.68 -3.05 20.55
CA TYR A 307 -4.81 -3.48 19.45
C TYR A 307 -4.46 -2.30 18.53
N ILE A 308 -3.50 -2.53 17.64
CA ILE A 308 -3.09 -1.61 16.57
C ILE A 308 -3.54 -2.19 15.23
N ASP A 309 -4.41 -1.49 14.53
CA ASP A 309 -4.90 -1.87 13.20
C ASP A 309 -4.05 -1.21 12.12
N VAL A 310 -3.12 -1.99 11.56
CA VAL A 310 -2.16 -1.57 10.54
C VAL A 310 -1.73 -2.76 9.70
N ILE A 311 -1.58 -2.57 8.39
CA ILE A 311 -0.94 -3.59 7.56
C ILE A 311 0.54 -3.71 7.94
N VAL A 312 0.94 -4.89 8.42
CA VAL A 312 2.32 -5.31 8.74
C VAL A 312 2.76 -6.56 7.96
N THR A 313 1.99 -6.99 6.95
CA THR A 313 2.41 -8.03 6.00
C THR A 313 3.27 -7.46 4.87
N GLY A 314 3.99 -8.33 4.15
CA GLY A 314 4.82 -7.91 3.03
C GLY A 314 5.96 -6.99 3.48
N THR A 315 6.21 -5.92 2.73
CA THR A 315 7.28 -4.94 3.06
C THR A 315 7.04 -4.22 4.37
N MET A 316 5.79 -4.10 4.83
CA MET A 316 5.46 -3.43 6.09
C MET A 316 5.90 -4.20 7.34
N SER A 317 6.27 -5.49 7.21
CA SER A 317 6.78 -6.30 8.32
C SER A 317 8.05 -5.73 8.96
N GLN A 318 8.83 -4.94 8.22
CA GLN A 318 10.02 -4.24 8.73
C GLN A 318 9.72 -3.28 9.88
N TYR A 319 8.47 -2.84 10.01
CA TYR A 319 8.03 -1.90 11.04
C TYR A 319 7.53 -2.55 12.33
N ILE A 320 7.41 -3.89 12.37
CA ILE A 320 6.92 -4.62 13.56
C ILE A 320 7.74 -4.27 14.82
N PRO A 321 9.09 -4.28 14.81
CA PRO A 321 9.87 -3.96 16.01
C PRO A 321 9.63 -2.53 16.54
N ASN A 322 9.44 -1.55 15.64
CA ASN A 322 9.12 -0.18 16.01
C ASN A 322 7.73 -0.08 16.65
N LEU A 323 6.74 -0.77 16.07
CA LEU A 323 5.39 -0.82 16.63
C LEU A 323 5.37 -1.52 17.99
N ASP A 324 6.10 -2.63 18.15
CA ASP A 324 6.22 -3.34 19.42
C ASP A 324 6.84 -2.45 20.50
N TYR A 325 7.90 -1.71 20.14
CA TYR A 325 8.51 -0.72 21.03
C TYR A 325 7.50 0.33 21.50
N TYR A 326 6.81 1.03 20.58
CA TYR A 326 5.88 2.10 20.96
C TYR A 326 4.60 1.61 21.63
N SER A 327 4.21 0.37 21.38
CA SER A 327 2.96 -0.22 21.89
C SER A 327 3.12 -1.05 23.15
N ASN A 328 4.37 -1.40 23.50
CA ASN A 328 4.68 -2.40 24.51
C ASN A 328 4.03 -3.76 24.21
N GLY A 329 4.05 -4.17 22.94
CA GLY A 329 3.57 -5.47 22.47
C GLY A 329 2.05 -5.60 22.39
N LEU A 330 1.32 -4.53 22.07
CA LEU A 330 -0.11 -4.67 21.72
C LEU A 330 -0.27 -5.55 20.47
N PRO A 331 -1.38 -6.31 20.35
CA PRO A 331 -1.66 -7.08 19.14
C PRO A 331 -1.63 -6.17 17.89
N LEU A 332 -0.89 -6.59 16.86
CA LEU A 332 -0.85 -5.95 15.55
C LEU A 332 -1.83 -6.67 14.62
N VAL A 333 -2.84 -5.96 14.15
CA VAL A 333 -3.96 -6.52 13.39
C VAL A 333 -3.86 -6.10 11.92
N CYS A 334 -3.79 -7.09 11.04
CA CYS A 334 -3.94 -6.93 9.59
C CYS A 334 -5.36 -7.35 9.18
N THR A 335 -6.25 -6.39 8.91
CA THR A 335 -7.68 -6.66 8.67
C THR A 335 -8.03 -7.08 7.24
N MET A 336 -7.39 -6.47 6.23
CA MET A 336 -7.81 -6.61 4.83
C MET A 336 -6.65 -6.68 3.83
N TYR A 337 -6.93 -7.24 2.65
CA TYR A 337 -6.04 -7.27 1.49
C TYR A 337 -6.79 -6.70 0.27
N ALA A 338 -6.25 -5.62 -0.30
CA ALA A 338 -6.88 -4.89 -1.40
C ALA A 338 -5.85 -4.14 -2.27
N SER A 339 -6.29 -3.69 -3.43
CA SER A 339 -5.51 -2.91 -4.40
C SER A 339 -6.36 -1.81 -5.05
N SER A 340 -5.76 -1.04 -5.99
CA SER A 340 -6.52 -0.05 -6.77
C SER A 340 -7.36 -0.71 -7.87
N GLU A 341 -6.89 -1.85 -8.34
CA GLU A 341 -7.46 -2.70 -9.38
C GLU A 341 -8.71 -3.44 -8.85
N CYS A 342 -8.63 -3.96 -7.62
CA CYS A 342 -9.66 -4.77 -7.00
C CYS A 342 -9.47 -4.88 -5.48
N TYR A 343 -10.56 -4.96 -4.73
CA TYR A 343 -10.58 -5.30 -3.31
C TYR A 343 -10.73 -6.82 -3.17
N PHE A 344 -9.79 -7.49 -2.49
CA PHE A 344 -9.66 -8.94 -2.60
C PHE A 344 -10.33 -9.70 -1.46
N GLY A 345 -9.92 -9.42 -0.21
CA GLY A 345 -10.22 -10.31 0.91
C GLY A 345 -9.97 -9.73 2.29
N VAL A 346 -10.32 -10.52 3.30
CA VAL A 346 -10.26 -10.16 4.72
C VAL A 346 -9.50 -11.21 5.52
N ASN A 347 -8.86 -10.81 6.61
CA ASN A 347 -8.29 -11.74 7.58
C ASN A 347 -9.39 -12.21 8.54
N LEU A 348 -9.71 -13.51 8.49
CA LEU A 348 -10.73 -14.12 9.34
C LEU A 348 -10.24 -14.47 10.76
N ASN A 349 -8.93 -14.37 11.00
CA ASN A 349 -8.33 -14.49 12.33
C ASN A 349 -7.47 -13.24 12.62
N PRO A 350 -8.09 -12.08 12.87
CA PRO A 350 -7.38 -10.80 12.97
C PRO A 350 -6.39 -10.70 14.14
N LEU A 351 -6.50 -11.56 15.17
CA LEU A 351 -5.57 -11.60 16.31
C LEU A 351 -4.43 -12.62 16.15
N CYS A 352 -4.28 -13.25 14.98
CA CYS A 352 -3.12 -14.11 14.72
C CYS A 352 -1.82 -13.32 14.80
N LYS A 353 -0.68 -14.02 14.95
CA LYS A 353 0.64 -13.35 14.89
C LYS A 353 0.83 -12.71 13.52
N PRO A 354 1.57 -11.58 13.41
CA PRO A 354 1.87 -10.95 12.13
C PRO A 354 2.46 -11.89 11.07
N SER A 355 3.29 -12.86 11.50
CA SER A 355 3.91 -13.87 10.62
C SER A 355 2.95 -14.94 10.11
N GLU A 356 1.77 -15.07 10.71
CA GLU A 356 0.77 -16.11 10.42
C GLU A 356 -0.45 -15.55 9.67
N VAL A 357 -0.47 -14.24 9.38
CA VAL A 357 -1.59 -13.58 8.70
C VAL A 357 -1.90 -14.26 7.38
N SER A 358 -3.17 -14.64 7.21
CA SER A 358 -3.71 -15.16 5.97
C SER A 358 -5.00 -14.44 5.61
N TYR A 359 -5.16 -14.11 4.33
CA TYR A 359 -6.31 -13.40 3.81
C TYR A 359 -7.22 -14.38 3.07
N THR A 360 -8.51 -14.38 3.42
CA THR A 360 -9.53 -15.13 2.71
C THR A 360 -10.09 -14.23 1.62
N LEU A 361 -9.88 -14.59 0.36
CA LEU A 361 -10.45 -13.87 -0.78
C LEU A 361 -11.98 -14.02 -0.75
N ILE A 362 -12.69 -12.91 -0.89
CA ILE A 362 -14.17 -12.90 -0.88
C ILE A 362 -14.65 -13.18 -2.31
N PRO A 363 -15.28 -14.34 -2.59
CA PRO A 363 -15.53 -14.78 -3.97
C PRO A 363 -16.46 -13.90 -4.79
N THR A 364 -17.19 -12.96 -4.16
CA THR A 364 -18.10 -12.03 -4.85
C THR A 364 -17.41 -10.78 -5.40
N MET A 365 -16.13 -10.55 -5.08
CA MET A 365 -15.47 -9.29 -5.37
C MET A 365 -15.03 -9.16 -6.83
N ALA A 366 -14.46 -10.23 -7.37
CA ALA A 366 -14.00 -10.37 -8.75
C ALA A 366 -13.89 -11.85 -9.09
N TYR A 367 -13.71 -12.18 -10.37
CA TYR A 367 -13.31 -13.53 -10.74
C TYR A 367 -11.79 -13.67 -10.59
N PHE A 368 -11.34 -14.68 -9.86
CA PHE A 368 -9.97 -14.90 -9.43
C PHE A 368 -9.39 -16.15 -10.09
N GLU A 369 -8.23 -15.97 -10.71
CA GLU A 369 -7.40 -17.03 -11.26
C GLU A 369 -5.98 -16.95 -10.67
N PHE A 370 -5.25 -18.05 -10.74
CA PHE A 370 -3.95 -18.19 -10.09
C PHE A 370 -2.94 -18.81 -11.04
N LEU A 371 -1.89 -18.06 -11.36
CA LEU A 371 -0.77 -18.53 -12.19
C LEU A 371 0.28 -19.21 -11.28
N PRO A 372 0.57 -20.51 -11.43
CA PRO A 372 1.56 -21.19 -10.58
C PRO A 372 2.95 -20.53 -10.64
N VAL A 373 3.58 -20.35 -9.48
CA VAL A 373 4.97 -19.88 -9.38
C VAL A 373 5.86 -21.06 -9.01
N HIS A 374 6.58 -21.59 -10.00
CA HIS A 374 7.55 -22.67 -9.76
C HIS A 374 8.85 -22.09 -9.21
N LYS A 375 9.22 -22.50 -8.00
CA LYS A 375 10.58 -22.26 -7.49
C LYS A 375 11.52 -23.23 -8.18
N SER A 376 12.44 -22.71 -8.99
CA SER A 376 13.59 -23.51 -9.43
C SER A 376 14.38 -23.94 -8.19
N ASN A 377 14.57 -25.24 -7.99
CA ASN A 377 15.42 -25.78 -6.93
C ASN A 377 16.83 -25.14 -7.03
N GLY A 378 17.27 -24.50 -5.96
CA GLY A 378 18.66 -24.11 -5.75
C GLY A 378 19.15 -22.91 -6.56
N THR A 379 18.53 -21.74 -6.42
CA THR A 379 19.16 -20.40 -6.41
C THR A 379 18.05 -19.36 -6.41
N SER A 380 18.25 -18.25 -5.68
CA SER A 380 17.40 -17.05 -5.73
C SER A 380 17.54 -16.34 -7.09
N LYS A 381 17.25 -17.05 -8.18
CA LYS A 381 17.15 -16.48 -9.52
C LYS A 381 15.80 -15.77 -9.60
N SER A 382 15.85 -14.46 -9.76
CA SER A 382 14.79 -13.73 -10.46
C SER A 382 14.71 -14.31 -11.87
N VAL A 383 13.93 -15.38 -12.06
CA VAL A 383 13.60 -15.86 -13.39
C VAL A 383 12.79 -14.72 -14.04
N PRO A 384 13.26 -14.12 -15.15
CA PRO A 384 12.45 -13.18 -15.91
C PRO A 384 11.30 -14.00 -16.47
N ILE A 385 10.11 -13.90 -15.86
CA ILE A 385 8.92 -14.53 -16.42
C ILE A 385 8.59 -13.74 -17.68
N PRO A 386 8.44 -14.41 -18.84
CA PRO A 386 8.30 -13.73 -20.13
C PRO A 386 7.09 -12.78 -20.11
N LYS A 387 7.22 -11.67 -20.85
CA LYS A 387 6.15 -10.67 -21.02
C LYS A 387 4.89 -11.28 -21.64
N SER A 388 5.05 -12.33 -22.44
CA SER A 388 3.99 -13.15 -23.02
C SER A 388 4.05 -14.56 -22.43
N LEU A 389 2.95 -15.05 -21.86
CA LEU A 389 2.83 -16.44 -21.44
C LEU A 389 2.73 -17.35 -22.68
N ASN A 390 3.30 -18.54 -22.60
CA ASN A 390 3.20 -19.56 -23.65
C ASN A 390 1.75 -20.11 -23.69
N GLU A 391 1.32 -20.77 -24.78
CA GLU A 391 -0.02 -21.38 -24.86
C GLU A 391 -0.29 -22.39 -23.72
N LYS A 392 0.74 -23.10 -23.25
CA LYS A 392 0.65 -23.99 -22.08
C LYS A 392 0.41 -23.22 -20.78
N GLU A 393 1.12 -22.11 -20.57
CA GLU A 393 0.98 -21.30 -19.36
C GLU A 393 -0.38 -20.59 -19.30
N HIS A 394 -0.99 -20.27 -20.45
CA HIS A 394 -2.37 -19.76 -20.53
C HIS A 394 -3.42 -20.80 -20.06
N GLN A 395 -3.13 -22.08 -20.30
CA GLN A 395 -3.99 -23.21 -19.89
C GLN A 395 -3.72 -23.67 -18.45
N GLU A 396 -2.65 -23.21 -17.82
CA GLU A 396 -2.23 -23.61 -16.46
C GLU A 396 -2.82 -22.74 -15.34
N LEU A 397 -3.62 -21.70 -15.65
CA LEU A 397 -4.26 -20.90 -14.61
C LEU A 397 -5.30 -21.74 -13.84
N ILE A 398 -5.15 -21.70 -12.53
CA ILE A 398 -5.95 -22.46 -11.58
C ILE A 398 -7.09 -21.57 -11.08
N ASP A 399 -8.30 -22.11 -10.97
CA ASP A 399 -9.43 -21.41 -10.37
C ASP A 399 -9.24 -21.25 -8.85
N LEU A 400 -9.97 -20.30 -8.25
CA LEU A 400 -9.94 -20.03 -6.82
C LEU A 400 -10.02 -21.29 -5.94
N VAL A 401 -10.90 -22.23 -6.25
CA VAL A 401 -11.12 -23.42 -5.41
C VAL A 401 -10.11 -24.55 -5.65
N ASP A 402 -9.35 -24.48 -6.75
CA ASP A 402 -8.47 -25.57 -7.20
C ASP A 402 -7.00 -25.36 -6.81
N VAL A 403 -6.70 -24.25 -6.11
CA VAL A 403 -5.35 -23.96 -5.62
C VAL A 403 -4.88 -25.01 -4.62
N LYS A 404 -3.57 -25.27 -4.58
CA LYS A 404 -2.99 -26.32 -3.75
C LYS A 404 -2.35 -25.76 -2.49
N LEU A 405 -2.63 -26.36 -1.33
CA LEU A 405 -2.04 -25.98 -0.05
C LEU A 405 -0.51 -25.92 -0.14
N GLY A 406 0.08 -24.85 0.39
CA GLY A 406 1.53 -24.64 0.40
C GLY A 406 2.15 -24.18 -0.93
N GLN A 407 1.38 -24.18 -2.04
CA GLN A 407 1.86 -23.74 -3.34
C GLN A 407 1.80 -22.21 -3.47
N ASP A 408 2.80 -21.65 -4.16
CA ASP A 408 2.90 -20.22 -4.49
C ASP A 408 2.25 -19.95 -5.86
N TYR A 409 1.48 -18.87 -5.94
CA TYR A 409 0.77 -18.42 -7.13
C TYR A 409 0.85 -16.90 -7.31
N GLU A 410 0.85 -16.44 -8.55
CA GLU A 410 0.61 -15.03 -8.90
C GLU A 410 -0.90 -14.81 -9.10
N LEU A 411 -1.43 -13.76 -8.48
CA LEU A 411 -2.86 -13.42 -8.55
C LEU A 411 -3.23 -12.81 -9.91
N VAL A 412 -4.27 -13.35 -10.54
CA VAL A 412 -4.88 -12.87 -11.78
C VAL A 412 -6.35 -12.56 -11.52
N VAL A 413 -6.82 -11.39 -12.00
CA VAL A 413 -8.18 -10.92 -11.72
C VAL A 413 -8.95 -10.54 -12.98
N THR A 414 -10.24 -10.83 -12.96
CA THR A 414 -11.23 -10.28 -13.90
C THR A 414 -12.27 -9.48 -13.12
N THR A 415 -12.40 -8.18 -13.41
CA THR A 415 -13.18 -7.21 -12.63
C THR A 415 -14.40 -6.70 -13.40
N TYR A 416 -15.39 -6.14 -12.68
CA TYR A 416 -16.57 -5.55 -13.33
C TYR A 416 -16.22 -4.30 -14.14
N ALA A 417 -15.19 -3.56 -13.73
CA ALA A 417 -14.67 -2.39 -14.44
C ALA A 417 -13.91 -2.70 -15.74
N GLY A 418 -13.81 -3.98 -16.15
CA GLY A 418 -13.29 -4.35 -17.46
C GLY A 418 -11.80 -4.66 -17.52
N LEU A 419 -11.19 -5.05 -16.39
CA LEU A 419 -9.92 -5.77 -16.42
C LEU A 419 -10.24 -7.26 -16.63
N TYR A 420 -9.67 -7.90 -17.65
CA TYR A 420 -9.90 -9.31 -17.97
C TYR A 420 -8.59 -10.08 -17.87
N ARG A 421 -8.55 -11.10 -17.01
CA ARG A 421 -7.35 -11.93 -16.72
C ARG A 421 -6.09 -11.08 -16.50
N TYR A 422 -6.25 -9.99 -15.74
CA TYR A 422 -5.20 -9.04 -15.43
C TYR A 422 -4.29 -9.55 -14.32
N ARG A 423 -2.99 -9.61 -14.59
CA ARG A 423 -1.96 -9.98 -13.61
C ARG A 423 -1.73 -8.84 -12.62
N VAL A 424 -2.09 -9.07 -11.35
CA VAL A 424 -1.87 -8.10 -10.26
C VAL A 424 -0.38 -7.94 -9.95
N GLY A 425 0.39 -9.00 -10.14
CA GLY A 425 1.81 -9.09 -9.81
C GLY A 425 2.09 -9.41 -8.34
N ASP A 426 1.06 -9.72 -7.55
CA ASP A 426 1.22 -10.17 -6.17
C ASP A 426 1.37 -11.70 -6.14
N VAL A 427 2.34 -12.20 -5.35
CA VAL A 427 2.58 -13.63 -5.12
C VAL A 427 2.01 -14.03 -3.77
N LEU A 428 1.18 -15.06 -3.78
CA LEU A 428 0.40 -15.56 -2.67
C LEU A 428 0.72 -17.03 -2.43
N ARG A 429 0.86 -17.44 -1.17
CA ARG A 429 0.95 -18.85 -0.78
C ARG A 429 -0.37 -19.31 -0.18
N VAL A 430 -0.89 -20.44 -0.63
CA VAL A 430 -2.08 -21.04 -0.02
C VAL A 430 -1.73 -21.53 1.39
N ALA A 431 -2.37 -20.93 2.39
CA ALA A 431 -2.16 -21.18 3.82
C ALA A 431 -3.17 -22.17 4.41
N GLY A 432 -4.36 -22.25 3.81
CA GLY A 432 -5.47 -23.03 4.31
C GLY A 432 -6.75 -22.73 3.54
N PHE A 433 -7.88 -23.18 4.06
CA PHE A 433 -9.19 -22.97 3.47
C PHE A 433 -10.22 -22.62 4.54
N LYS A 434 -11.05 -21.61 4.28
CA LYS A 434 -12.30 -21.37 4.98
C LYS A 434 -13.41 -21.97 4.12
N ASN A 435 -13.98 -23.08 4.59
CA ASN A 435 -14.93 -23.86 3.80
C ASN A 435 -14.29 -24.25 2.44
N SER A 436 -14.84 -23.80 1.31
CA SER A 436 -14.25 -24.00 -0.02
C SER A 436 -13.38 -22.84 -0.51
N ALA A 437 -13.35 -21.71 0.20
CA ALA A 437 -12.55 -20.55 -0.18
C ALA A 437 -11.11 -20.66 0.38
N PRO A 438 -10.06 -20.53 -0.45
CA PRO A 438 -8.68 -20.54 0.02
C PRO A 438 -8.33 -19.31 0.85
N GLN A 439 -7.35 -19.49 1.74
CA GLN A 439 -6.71 -18.45 2.54
C GLN A 439 -5.26 -18.31 2.10
N PHE A 440 -4.75 -17.09 1.98
CA PHE A 440 -3.43 -16.83 1.40
C PHE A 440 -2.53 -16.02 2.33
N ASN A 441 -1.29 -16.46 2.51
CA ASN A 441 -0.23 -15.60 3.00
C ASN A 441 0.26 -14.71 1.85
N PHE A 442 0.39 -13.41 2.09
CA PHE A 442 1.04 -12.50 1.16
C PHE A 442 2.56 -12.72 1.19
N ILE A 443 3.17 -13.10 0.06
CA ILE A 443 4.61 -13.34 -0.02
C ILE A 443 5.33 -12.06 -0.44
N CYS A 444 5.02 -11.56 -1.63
CA CYS A 444 5.62 -10.34 -2.15
C CYS A 444 4.81 -9.78 -3.33
N ARG A 445 5.15 -8.58 -3.75
CA ARG A 445 4.83 -8.08 -5.09
C ARG A 445 6.05 -8.27 -5.97
N LYS A 446 5.88 -8.87 -7.14
CA LYS A 446 6.97 -9.16 -8.08
C LYS A 446 7.73 -7.89 -8.45
N ASN A 447 9.02 -8.07 -8.66
CA ASN A 447 9.98 -7.05 -9.07
C ASN A 447 10.21 -5.90 -8.06
N VAL A 448 9.54 -5.86 -6.90
CA VAL A 448 9.80 -4.82 -5.90
C VAL A 448 11.09 -5.10 -5.14
N VAL A 449 12.05 -4.19 -5.24
CA VAL A 449 13.38 -4.24 -4.60
C VAL A 449 13.40 -3.40 -3.32
N LEU A 450 12.91 -2.16 -3.38
CA LEU A 450 12.84 -1.22 -2.26
C LEU A 450 11.40 -0.67 -2.09
N SER A 451 11.04 -0.39 -0.83
CA SER A 451 9.75 0.20 -0.44
C SER A 451 9.82 0.71 1.01
N ILE A 452 9.51 1.99 1.24
CA ILE A 452 9.37 2.58 2.58
C ILE A 452 7.89 2.68 2.98
N ASP A 453 7.06 3.26 2.12
CA ASP A 453 5.64 3.44 2.33
C ASP A 453 4.86 2.73 1.20
N SER A 454 4.24 3.50 0.32
CA SER A 454 3.53 3.01 -0.85
C SER A 454 4.41 2.97 -2.10
N ASP A 455 5.61 3.54 -2.05
CA ASP A 455 6.63 3.45 -3.10
C ASP A 455 7.07 2.02 -3.33
N LYS A 456 7.28 1.69 -4.59
CA LYS A 456 7.74 0.39 -5.08
C LYS A 456 8.77 0.66 -6.15
N THR A 457 10.04 0.45 -5.84
CA THR A 457 11.13 0.60 -6.81
C THR A 457 11.60 -0.77 -7.23
N ASP A 458 11.67 -1.01 -8.54
CA ASP A 458 12.18 -2.26 -9.10
C ASP A 458 13.67 -2.19 -9.45
N GLU A 459 14.25 -3.35 -9.79
CA GLU A 459 15.68 -3.47 -10.09
C GLU A 459 16.08 -2.67 -11.33
N VAL A 460 15.21 -2.57 -12.34
CA VAL A 460 15.47 -1.85 -13.58
C VAL A 460 15.46 -0.35 -13.33
N GLU A 461 14.48 0.14 -12.58
CA GLU A 461 14.40 1.53 -12.13
C GLU A 461 15.64 1.91 -11.32
N LEU A 462 16.03 1.08 -10.34
CA LEU A 462 17.21 1.32 -9.50
C LEU A 462 18.50 1.32 -10.33
N GLN A 463 18.67 0.36 -11.24
CA GLN A 463 19.85 0.26 -12.11
C GLN A 463 19.97 1.46 -13.06
N ASN A 464 18.85 1.91 -13.63
CA ASN A 464 18.83 3.11 -14.48
C ASN A 464 19.12 4.37 -13.67
N ALA A 465 18.58 4.49 -12.46
CA ALA A 465 18.82 5.62 -11.58
C ALA A 465 20.30 5.72 -11.18
N VAL A 466 20.93 4.60 -10.80
CA VAL A 466 22.37 4.54 -10.53
C VAL A 466 23.18 4.87 -11.78
N LYS A 467 22.81 4.34 -12.95
CA LYS A 467 23.47 4.67 -14.23
C LYS A 467 23.43 6.16 -14.55
N ASN A 468 22.33 6.85 -14.26
CA ASN A 468 22.24 8.30 -14.47
C ASN A 468 23.16 9.05 -13.50
N ALA A 469 23.20 8.63 -12.23
CA ALA A 469 23.99 9.29 -11.19
C ALA A 469 25.50 9.15 -11.39
N VAL A 470 25.99 8.00 -11.87
CA VAL A 470 27.43 7.80 -12.11
C VAL A 470 28.01 8.74 -13.18
N SER A 471 27.18 9.39 -14.00
CA SER A 471 27.64 10.42 -14.94
C SER A 471 28.32 11.60 -14.24
N HIS A 472 27.93 11.91 -12.99
CA HIS A 472 28.56 12.96 -12.18
C HIS A 472 29.97 12.60 -11.71
N LEU A 473 30.34 11.31 -11.71
CA LEU A 473 31.66 10.83 -11.31
C LEU A 473 32.69 10.90 -12.45
N MET A 474 32.23 10.95 -13.71
CA MET A 474 33.11 10.94 -14.89
C MET A 474 34.17 12.06 -14.90
N PRO A 475 33.88 13.31 -14.49
CA PRO A 475 34.90 14.38 -14.46
C PRO A 475 36.03 14.16 -13.45
N PHE A 476 35.90 13.17 -12.55
CA PHE A 476 36.86 12.87 -11.49
C PHE A 476 37.63 11.58 -11.74
N ASP A 477 37.52 10.99 -12.94
CA ASP A 477 38.11 9.69 -13.29
C ASP A 477 37.77 8.60 -12.26
N ALA A 478 36.56 8.66 -11.72
CA ALA A 478 36.03 7.74 -10.74
C ALA A 478 34.99 6.81 -11.36
N GLN A 479 35.04 5.53 -11.01
CA GLN A 479 34.10 4.53 -11.52
C GLN A 479 33.41 3.83 -10.35
N LEU A 480 32.12 3.58 -10.50
CA LEU A 480 31.36 2.73 -9.59
C LEU A 480 31.64 1.27 -9.95
N ASN A 481 32.36 0.56 -9.08
CA ASN A 481 32.70 -0.84 -9.28
C ASN A 481 31.47 -1.72 -9.02
N GLU A 482 30.85 -1.54 -7.85
CA GLU A 482 29.70 -2.32 -7.41
C GLU A 482 28.77 -1.49 -6.52
N TYR A 483 27.50 -1.92 -6.47
CA TYR A 483 26.54 -1.34 -5.56
C TYR A 483 25.47 -2.33 -5.07
N THR A 484 24.94 -2.05 -3.88
CA THR A 484 23.72 -2.68 -3.35
C THR A 484 22.86 -1.62 -2.66
N SER A 485 21.68 -2.00 -2.16
CA SER A 485 20.76 -1.09 -1.49
C SER A 485 20.04 -1.73 -0.31
N CYS A 486 19.49 -0.93 0.59
CA CYS A 486 18.52 -1.38 1.57
C CYS A 486 17.51 -0.27 1.90
N ALA A 487 16.36 -0.67 2.46
CA ALA A 487 15.39 0.26 3.04
C ALA A 487 15.76 0.47 4.51
N ASP A 488 16.17 1.68 4.87
CA ASP A 488 16.49 2.03 6.25
C ASP A 488 15.25 2.59 6.96
N THR A 489 14.86 1.89 8.04
CA THR A 489 13.71 2.24 8.89
C THR A 489 14.11 2.59 10.32
N THR A 490 15.40 2.83 10.58
CA THR A 490 15.93 3.29 11.87
C THR A 490 15.55 4.75 12.12
N THR A 491 15.52 5.56 11.05
CA THR A 491 14.95 6.91 11.06
C THR A 491 13.53 6.90 10.54
N ILE A 492 12.72 7.87 10.97
CA ILE A 492 11.35 8.04 10.49
C ILE A 492 11.16 9.51 10.01
N PRO A 493 10.72 9.74 8.76
CA PRO A 493 10.43 8.73 7.75
C PRO A 493 11.68 7.90 7.39
N GLY A 494 11.45 6.63 7.04
CA GLY A 494 12.52 5.77 6.52
C GLY A 494 13.01 6.27 5.17
N HIS A 495 14.16 5.81 4.72
CA HIS A 495 14.76 6.25 3.46
C HIS A 495 15.53 5.13 2.77
N TYR A 496 15.88 5.34 1.50
CA TYR A 496 16.70 4.41 0.75
C TYR A 496 18.18 4.67 1.04
N VAL A 497 18.93 3.59 1.28
CA VAL A 497 20.39 3.62 1.43
C VAL A 497 21.01 2.83 0.29
N LEU A 498 21.96 3.42 -0.43
CA LEU A 498 22.76 2.75 -1.44
C LEU A 498 24.21 2.67 -0.97
N TYR A 499 24.81 1.48 -1.05
CA TYR A 499 26.23 1.27 -0.75
C TYR A 499 27.00 1.25 -2.06
N TRP A 500 27.99 2.13 -2.21
CA TRP A 500 28.80 2.29 -3.41
C TRP A 500 30.26 1.98 -3.12
N GLU A 501 30.84 1.04 -3.88
CA GLU A 501 32.29 0.83 -3.90
C GLU A 501 32.87 1.46 -5.17
N LEU A 502 33.84 2.36 -4.99
CA LEU A 502 34.40 3.16 -6.08
C LEU A 502 35.85 2.76 -6.38
N SER A 503 36.25 2.83 -7.64
CA SER A 503 37.66 2.93 -8.04
C SER A 503 37.99 4.37 -8.40
N LEU A 504 39.10 4.86 -7.87
CA LEU A 504 39.63 6.20 -8.13
C LEU A 504 40.89 6.05 -8.98
N ASN A 505 40.84 6.50 -10.22
CA ASN A 505 42.01 6.47 -11.12
C ASN A 505 42.72 7.84 -11.17
N GLY A 506 42.05 8.91 -10.76
CA GLY A 506 42.59 10.26 -10.67
C GLY A 506 43.15 10.61 -9.29
N SER A 507 44.01 11.63 -9.23
CA SER A 507 44.56 12.17 -7.97
C SER A 507 43.64 13.18 -7.27
N THR A 508 42.55 13.61 -7.93
CA THR A 508 41.64 14.63 -7.41
C THR A 508 40.54 13.98 -6.59
N PRO A 509 40.36 14.34 -5.30
CA PRO A 509 39.28 13.81 -4.49
C PRO A 509 37.92 14.32 -4.99
N ILE A 510 36.91 13.46 -4.92
CA ILE A 510 35.53 13.82 -5.28
C ILE A 510 34.94 14.67 -4.15
N PRO A 511 34.48 15.90 -4.41
CA PRO A 511 33.91 16.74 -3.36
C PRO A 511 32.55 16.20 -2.90
N PRO A 512 32.16 16.39 -1.62
CA PRO A 512 30.87 15.95 -1.08
C PRO A 512 29.65 16.34 -1.91
N SER A 513 29.64 17.56 -2.47
CA SER A 513 28.55 18.08 -3.29
C SER A 513 28.26 17.23 -4.54
N VAL A 514 29.27 16.54 -5.08
CA VAL A 514 29.08 15.65 -6.23
C VAL A 514 28.34 14.38 -5.83
N PHE A 515 28.58 13.85 -4.63
CA PHE A 515 27.80 12.73 -4.11
C PHE A 515 26.38 13.15 -3.73
N GLU A 516 26.20 14.36 -3.20
CA GLU A 516 24.87 14.94 -2.98
C GLU A 516 24.08 15.10 -4.29
N ASP A 517 24.74 15.56 -5.36
CA ASP A 517 24.17 15.61 -6.71
C ASP A 517 23.86 14.20 -7.25
N CYS A 518 24.72 13.20 -6.98
CA CYS A 518 24.42 11.81 -7.30
C CYS A 518 23.14 11.35 -6.58
N CYS A 519 23.02 11.59 -5.27
CA CYS A 519 21.82 11.25 -4.50
C CYS A 519 20.57 11.85 -5.13
N LEU A 520 20.61 13.15 -5.46
CA LEU A 520 19.48 13.84 -6.09
C LEU A 520 19.16 13.25 -7.48
N THR A 521 20.16 12.99 -8.32
CA THR A 521 19.96 12.41 -9.66
C THR A 521 19.34 11.01 -9.59
N ILE A 522 19.66 10.23 -8.56
CA ILE A 522 18.94 8.97 -8.29
C ILE A 522 17.49 9.28 -7.96
N GLU A 523 17.20 10.16 -6.98
CA GLU A 523 15.83 10.52 -6.59
C GLU A 523 14.99 11.05 -7.77
N GLU A 524 15.57 11.86 -8.66
CA GLU A 524 14.92 12.39 -9.86
C GLU A 524 14.61 11.31 -10.91
N SER A 525 15.43 10.25 -10.94
CA SER A 525 15.27 9.11 -11.84
C SER A 525 14.26 8.08 -11.32
N LEU A 526 13.90 8.12 -10.03
CA LEU A 526 12.91 7.24 -9.45
C LEU A 526 11.47 7.64 -9.84
N ASN A 527 10.57 6.68 -9.68
CA ASN A 527 9.20 6.80 -10.15
C ASN A 527 8.37 7.87 -9.40
N SER A 528 7.22 8.23 -9.97
CA SER A 528 6.35 9.28 -9.46
C SER A 528 5.89 9.05 -8.01
N VAL A 529 5.75 7.79 -7.58
CA VAL A 529 5.33 7.46 -6.20
C VAL A 529 6.43 7.78 -5.19
N TYR A 530 7.69 7.43 -5.49
CA TYR A 530 8.83 7.80 -4.65
C TYR A 530 8.95 9.32 -4.52
N ARG A 531 8.95 10.03 -5.67
CA ARG A 531 9.08 11.49 -5.69
C ARG A 531 7.91 12.19 -4.97
N GLN A 532 6.69 11.67 -5.10
CA GLN A 532 5.53 12.13 -4.32
C GLN A 532 5.74 11.94 -2.80
N GLY A 533 6.25 10.78 -2.38
CA GLY A 533 6.54 10.46 -0.98
C GLY A 533 7.55 11.43 -0.35
N ARG A 534 8.54 11.88 -1.13
CA ARG A 534 9.55 12.89 -0.74
C ARG A 534 8.96 14.31 -0.68
N VAL A 535 8.23 14.70 -1.72
CA VAL A 535 7.80 16.10 -1.93
C VAL A 535 6.51 16.41 -1.17
N SER A 536 5.47 15.62 -1.37
CA SER A 536 4.11 15.90 -0.91
C SER A 536 3.81 15.21 0.41
N ASP A 537 3.91 13.88 0.44
CA ASP A 537 3.37 13.10 1.56
C ASP A 537 4.28 13.12 2.80
N LYS A 538 5.55 13.52 2.62
CA LYS A 538 6.62 13.46 3.62
C LYS A 538 6.69 12.07 4.28
N SER A 539 6.55 11.03 3.48
CA SER A 539 6.57 9.63 3.90
C SER A 539 7.91 8.94 3.65
N ILE A 540 8.81 9.56 2.88
CA ILE A 540 10.14 9.05 2.57
C ILE A 540 11.19 10.13 2.92
N GLY A 541 12.23 9.75 3.65
CA GLY A 541 13.38 10.60 3.97
C GLY A 541 14.33 10.78 2.76
N PRO A 542 15.32 11.68 2.86
CA PRO A 542 16.30 11.87 1.78
C PRO A 542 17.10 10.59 1.53
N LEU A 543 17.27 10.23 0.26
CA LEU A 543 18.12 9.11 -0.15
C LEU A 543 19.56 9.33 0.35
N GLU A 544 20.17 8.26 0.83
CA GLU A 544 21.56 8.22 1.31
C GLU A 544 22.43 7.37 0.38
N ILE A 545 23.61 7.88 0.03
CA ILE A 545 24.70 7.09 -0.53
C ILE A 545 25.77 6.92 0.55
N LYS A 546 26.13 5.67 0.84
CA LYS A 546 27.25 5.30 1.70
C LYS A 546 28.40 4.76 0.84
N ILE A 547 29.53 5.43 0.87
CA ILE A 547 30.74 4.94 0.19
C ILE A 547 31.40 3.91 1.11
N VAL A 548 31.80 2.77 0.55
CA VAL A 548 32.47 1.70 1.30
C VAL A 548 33.93 1.53 0.88
N GLU A 549 34.74 0.95 1.78
CA GLU A 549 36.13 0.59 1.50
C GLU A 549 36.27 -0.32 0.27
N ALA A 550 37.39 -0.23 -0.45
CA ALA A 550 37.68 -1.17 -1.53
C ALA A 550 37.80 -2.62 -1.03
N GLY A 551 37.26 -3.57 -1.79
CA GLY A 551 37.16 -4.99 -1.41
C GLY A 551 36.03 -5.29 -0.41
N THR A 552 35.07 -4.37 -0.23
CA THR A 552 33.90 -4.61 0.62
C THR A 552 32.95 -5.60 -0.03
N PHE A 553 32.72 -5.47 -1.34
CA PHE A 553 31.84 -6.41 -2.06
C PHE A 553 32.47 -7.80 -2.22
N ASP A 554 33.80 -7.92 -2.20
CA ASP A 554 34.49 -9.22 -2.12
C ASP A 554 34.18 -9.93 -0.79
N LYS A 555 34.26 -9.19 0.33
CA LYS A 555 33.89 -9.73 1.66
C LYS A 555 32.41 -10.09 1.75
N LEU A 556 31.55 -9.32 1.09
CA LEU A 556 30.13 -9.64 0.98
C LEU A 556 29.93 -10.95 0.22
N MET A 557 30.65 -11.15 -0.88
CA MET A 557 30.64 -12.39 -1.65
C MET A 557 31.13 -13.58 -0.80
N ASP A 558 32.26 -13.45 -0.12
CA ASP A 558 32.80 -14.49 0.77
C ASP A 558 31.79 -14.88 1.86
N TYR A 559 31.14 -13.88 2.46
CA TYR A 559 30.10 -14.13 3.46
C TYR A 559 28.89 -14.83 2.85
N ALA A 560 28.41 -14.42 1.67
CA ALA A 560 27.31 -15.10 0.98
C ALA A 560 27.67 -16.55 0.62
N ILE A 561 28.91 -16.82 0.20
CA ILE A 561 29.41 -18.17 -0.08
C ILE A 561 29.42 -19.02 1.20
N SER A 562 29.84 -18.44 2.34
CA SER A 562 29.80 -19.13 3.64
C SER A 562 28.38 -19.51 4.09
N LEU A 563 27.37 -18.76 3.62
CA LEU A 563 25.95 -19.05 3.83
C LEU A 563 25.37 -20.04 2.81
N GLY A 564 26.20 -20.59 1.93
CA GLY A 564 25.83 -21.61 0.94
C GLY A 564 25.55 -21.09 -0.46
N ALA A 565 25.90 -19.84 -0.79
CA ALA A 565 25.84 -19.35 -2.17
C ALA A 565 26.89 -20.04 -3.05
N SER A 566 26.50 -20.43 -4.27
CA SER A 566 27.44 -21.00 -5.24
C SER A 566 28.38 -19.94 -5.79
N ILE A 567 29.69 -20.13 -5.61
CA ILE A 567 30.74 -19.23 -6.11
C ILE A 567 30.61 -18.93 -7.61
N ASN A 568 30.35 -19.95 -8.44
CA ASN A 568 30.27 -19.80 -9.90
C ASN A 568 28.97 -19.12 -10.39
N GLN A 569 28.03 -18.82 -9.50
CA GLN A 569 26.73 -18.23 -9.83
C GLN A 569 26.45 -16.97 -9.03
N TYR A 570 27.41 -16.52 -8.22
CA TYR A 570 27.22 -15.34 -7.38
C TYR A 570 27.15 -14.08 -8.25
N LYS A 571 26.16 -13.25 -7.93
CA LYS A 571 26.04 -11.86 -8.38
C LYS A 571 25.70 -11.03 -7.16
N THR A 572 26.30 -9.85 -7.03
CA THR A 572 25.98 -8.92 -5.96
C THR A 572 24.47 -8.64 -5.94
N PRO A 573 23.77 -8.92 -4.83
CA PRO A 573 22.35 -8.65 -4.74
C PRO A 573 22.11 -7.14 -4.79
N ARG A 574 21.18 -6.68 -5.63
CA ARG A 574 20.85 -5.25 -5.74
C ARG A 574 20.10 -4.68 -4.54
N CYS A 575 19.58 -5.55 -3.67
CA CYS A 575 19.04 -5.17 -2.36
C CYS A 575 19.35 -6.24 -1.31
N VAL A 576 19.69 -5.79 -0.11
CA VAL A 576 19.98 -6.63 1.05
C VAL A 576 19.04 -6.29 2.20
N LYS A 577 18.60 -7.33 2.92
CA LYS A 577 17.69 -7.20 4.08
C LYS A 577 18.20 -7.94 5.32
N PHE A 578 19.21 -8.79 5.17
CA PHE A 578 19.71 -9.62 6.26
C PHE A 578 20.62 -8.78 7.16
N ALA A 579 20.27 -8.66 8.45
CA ALA A 579 20.93 -7.74 9.37
C ALA A 579 22.46 -7.92 9.44
N PRO A 580 23.03 -9.14 9.52
CA PRO A 580 24.49 -9.31 9.51
C PRO A 580 25.18 -8.80 8.23
N ILE A 581 24.50 -8.86 7.07
CA ILE A 581 25.04 -8.29 5.82
C ILE A 581 25.04 -6.76 5.87
N ILE A 582 23.96 -6.17 6.40
CA ILE A 582 23.86 -4.71 6.54
C ILE A 582 24.90 -4.20 7.55
N GLU A 583 25.14 -4.93 8.64
CA GLU A 583 26.19 -4.63 9.62
C GLU A 583 27.59 -4.71 9.00
N LEU A 584 27.88 -5.75 8.21
CA LEU A 584 29.14 -5.88 7.46
C LEU A 584 29.36 -4.69 6.53
N LEU A 585 28.34 -4.27 5.79
CA LEU A 585 28.40 -3.11 4.89
C LEU A 585 28.62 -1.82 5.68
N ASN A 586 27.83 -1.57 6.73
CA ASN A 586 27.95 -0.38 7.58
C ASN A 586 29.32 -0.27 8.26
N PHE A 587 29.91 -1.38 8.69
CA PHE A 587 31.24 -1.39 9.31
C PHE A 587 32.35 -0.92 8.35
N ARG A 588 32.11 -1.04 7.04
CA ARG A 588 33.06 -0.68 5.97
C ARG A 588 32.79 0.69 5.36
N VAL A 589 31.84 1.45 5.90
CA VAL A 589 31.48 2.77 5.36
C VAL A 589 32.57 3.78 5.68
N VAL A 590 33.06 4.45 4.64
CA VAL A 590 34.06 5.53 4.77
C VAL A 590 33.41 6.91 4.86
N SER A 591 32.26 7.11 4.21
CA SER A 591 31.54 8.38 4.18
C SER A 591 30.08 8.22 3.78
N CYS A 592 29.22 9.13 4.24
CA CYS A 592 27.79 9.15 3.98
C CYS A 592 27.36 10.49 3.39
N TYR A 593 26.44 10.47 2.42
CA TYR A 593 25.90 11.65 1.77
C TYR A 593 24.40 11.53 1.56
N PHE A 594 23.66 12.61 1.80
CA PHE A 594 22.21 12.65 1.62
C PHE A 594 21.83 13.56 0.45
N SER A 595 20.70 13.28 -0.19
CA SER A 595 20.12 14.21 -1.17
C SER A 595 19.86 15.58 -0.53
N PRO A 596 20.40 16.68 -1.10
CA PRO A 596 20.39 18.01 -0.46
C PRO A 596 19.02 18.71 -0.57
N LYS A 597 18.16 18.24 -1.47
CA LYS A 597 16.82 18.79 -1.72
C LYS A 597 15.86 17.71 -2.20
N CYS A 598 14.57 18.03 -2.27
CA CYS A 598 13.59 17.09 -2.80
C CYS A 598 13.70 16.99 -4.33
N PRO A 599 13.41 15.82 -4.92
CA PRO A 599 13.29 15.68 -6.38
C PRO A 599 12.07 16.43 -6.92
N LYS A 600 12.00 16.65 -8.23
CA LYS A 600 10.86 17.30 -8.87
C LYS A 600 9.64 16.38 -8.86
N TRP A 601 8.50 16.91 -8.49
CA TRP A 601 7.22 16.22 -8.59
C TRP A 601 6.07 17.19 -8.76
N THR A 602 5.13 16.84 -9.62
CA THR A 602 3.85 17.53 -9.79
C THR A 602 2.72 16.50 -9.83
N PRO A 603 1.50 16.84 -9.40
CA PRO A 603 0.34 15.96 -9.54
C PRO A 603 0.03 15.62 -11.01
N GLY A 604 -0.47 14.42 -11.24
CA GLY A 604 -0.87 13.95 -12.58
C GLY A 604 0.19 13.18 -13.33
N HIS A 605 -0.17 12.70 -14.53
CA HIS A 605 0.73 11.95 -15.40
C HIS A 605 1.59 12.94 -16.20
N LYS A 606 2.90 12.69 -16.33
CA LYS A 606 3.82 13.60 -17.07
C LYS A 606 3.29 14.01 -18.45
N GLN A 607 2.77 13.05 -19.21
CA GLN A 607 2.22 13.27 -20.55
C GLN A 607 1.03 14.26 -20.61
N TRP A 608 0.35 14.54 -19.49
CA TRP A 608 -0.77 15.49 -19.48
C TRP A 608 -0.29 16.93 -19.24
N ASN A 609 0.87 17.10 -18.62
CA ASN A 609 1.41 18.40 -18.30
C ASN A 609 2.11 19.07 -19.51
N ASP A 610 2.47 18.29 -20.54
CA ASP A 610 3.07 18.79 -21.78
C ASP A 610 2.02 19.24 -22.83
N MET A 611 0.72 19.10 -22.53
CA MET A 611 -0.40 19.47 -23.42
C MET A 611 -1.14 20.76 -23.01
N VAL A 612 -0.60 21.53 -22.06
CA VAL A 612 -1.16 22.81 -21.58
C VAL A 612 -0.33 23.99 -22.04
#